data_AF-A0A354B3X4-F1
#
_entry.id   AF-A0A354B3X4-F1
#
_cell.length_a   1.000
_cell.length_b   1.000
_cell.length_c   1.000
_cell.angle_alpha   90.00
_cell.angle_beta   90.00
_cell.angle_gamma   90.00
#
_symmetry.space_group_name_H-M   'P 1'
#
loop_
_entity.id
_entity.type
_entity.pdbx_description
1 polymer ?
#
loop_
_entity_poly.entity_id
_entity_poly.type
_entity_poly.pdbx_seq_one_letter_code
_entity_poly.pdbx_strand_id
1 'polypeptide(L)'
;MQLIATYRNEALAALGDQAIDFFQRRSDLHSRGVSFGGGNANPDKVSTDISLVWLDRSDPEAHQLADAIMLAVSGCLKQYLSQRRQFLEVVPERSLFVNPIFNLQHYEAGEGFKNWHCDWTTSEDATEPIKRVLAWILYCNDVDKAGTEFLWQQHHVEAVRGQMAIFPAGMSHVHRGRVSQEQCKTIATGWINVGKLEAYVERLAKSV
;
A
#
# COMPACT_ATOMS: atom_id res chain seq x y z
N MET A 1 13.93 -2.92 -17.22
CA MET A 1 12.87 -3.95 -16.99
C MET A 1 11.73 -3.28 -16.24
N GLN A 2 10.55 -3.09 -16.85
CA GLN A 2 9.45 -2.30 -16.27
C GLN A 2 8.54 -3.14 -15.35
N LEU A 3 9.02 -3.41 -14.13
CA LEU A 3 8.22 -4.09 -13.09
C LEU A 3 7.39 -3.13 -12.23
N ILE A 4 7.64 -1.82 -12.34
CA ILE A 4 6.82 -0.75 -11.78
C ILE A 4 5.76 -0.41 -12.83
N ALA A 5 4.48 -0.47 -12.46
CA ALA A 5 3.36 -0.11 -13.33
C ALA A 5 2.47 0.91 -12.63
N THR A 6 1.88 1.81 -13.42
CA THR A 6 0.90 2.79 -12.94
C THR A 6 -0.42 2.65 -13.70
N TYR A 7 -1.52 2.89 -13.00
CA TYR A 7 -2.88 2.91 -13.55
C TYR A 7 -3.58 4.16 -13.03
N ARG A 8 -4.37 4.81 -13.88
CA ARG A 8 -5.12 6.01 -13.50
C ARG A 8 -6.44 6.05 -14.25
N ASN A 9 -7.51 6.37 -13.55
CA ASN A 9 -8.83 6.64 -14.12
C ASN A 9 -9.67 7.42 -13.10
N GLU A 10 -10.83 7.91 -13.53
CA GLU A 10 -11.75 8.69 -12.69
C GLU A 10 -12.29 7.90 -11.49
N ALA A 11 -12.46 6.58 -11.61
CA ALA A 11 -12.93 5.76 -10.50
C ALA A 11 -11.88 5.65 -9.37
N LEU A 12 -10.60 5.52 -9.73
CA LEU A 12 -9.49 5.56 -8.77
C LEU A 12 -9.34 6.96 -8.14
N ALA A 13 -9.61 8.01 -8.91
CA ALA A 13 -9.58 9.38 -8.40
C ALA A 13 -10.70 9.61 -7.37
N ALA A 14 -11.92 9.20 -7.68
CA ALA A 14 -13.06 9.26 -6.75
C ALA A 14 -12.84 8.39 -5.50
N LEU A 15 -12.20 7.23 -5.64
CA LEU A 15 -11.82 6.40 -4.49
C LEU A 15 -10.76 7.08 -3.61
N GLY A 16 -9.81 7.79 -4.23
CA GLY A 16 -8.84 8.61 -3.50
C GLY A 16 -9.50 9.69 -2.66
N ASP A 17 -10.50 10.39 -3.22
CA ASP A 17 -11.27 11.40 -2.49
C ASP A 17 -12.03 10.77 -1.31
N GLN A 18 -12.70 9.63 -1.54
CA GLN A 18 -13.40 8.90 -0.47
C GLN A 18 -12.46 8.50 0.66
N ALA A 19 -11.24 8.06 0.33
CA ALA A 19 -10.23 7.72 1.33
C ALA A 19 -9.77 8.95 2.14
N ILE A 20 -9.62 10.12 1.51
CA ILE A 20 -9.30 11.37 2.21
C ILE A 20 -10.46 11.78 3.13
N ASP A 21 -11.68 11.80 2.61
CA ASP A 21 -12.87 12.19 3.39
C ASP A 21 -13.08 11.27 4.59
N PHE A 22 -12.91 9.96 4.39
CA PHE A 22 -12.97 8.98 5.48
C PHE A 22 -11.88 9.23 6.51
N PHE A 23 -10.64 9.43 6.07
CA PHE A 23 -9.51 9.70 6.96
C PHE A 23 -9.76 10.94 7.83
N GLN A 24 -10.27 12.03 7.25
CA GLN A 24 -10.55 13.28 7.98
C GLN A 24 -11.68 13.11 9.01
N ARG A 25 -12.72 12.36 8.68
CA ARG A 25 -13.89 12.19 9.57
C ARG A 25 -13.64 11.17 10.68
N ARG A 26 -12.75 10.21 10.46
CA ARG A 26 -12.47 9.11 11.40
C ARG A 26 -11.21 9.32 12.21
N SER A 27 -11.10 10.49 12.84
CA SER A 27 -9.99 10.80 13.75
C SER A 27 -9.92 9.87 14.97
N ASP A 28 -11.03 9.22 15.31
CA ASP A 28 -11.08 8.15 16.32
C ASP A 28 -10.21 6.94 15.97
N LEU A 29 -9.95 6.72 14.68
CA LEU A 29 -9.11 5.62 14.19
C LEU A 29 -7.65 6.02 13.96
N HIS A 30 -7.29 7.29 14.18
CA HIS A 30 -5.94 7.79 13.91
C HIS A 30 -4.94 7.16 14.86
N SER A 31 -3.85 6.65 14.28
CA SER A 31 -2.72 6.12 15.00
C SER A 31 -1.42 6.66 14.42
N ARG A 32 -0.35 6.69 15.21
CA ARG A 32 0.96 7.07 14.68
C ARG A 32 1.47 5.97 13.76
N GLY A 33 1.92 6.35 12.56
CA GLY A 33 2.51 5.41 11.62
C GLY A 33 3.75 4.72 12.21
N VAL A 34 3.80 3.41 12.06
CA VAL A 34 4.93 2.58 12.51
C VAL A 34 5.77 2.17 11.29
N SER A 35 7.09 2.16 11.45
CA SER A 35 8.04 1.56 10.49
C SER A 35 8.79 0.43 11.17
N PHE A 36 9.15 -0.60 10.41
CA PHE A 36 9.95 -1.70 10.90
C PHE A 36 11.43 -1.30 10.96
N GLY A 37 12.06 -1.40 12.13
CA GLY A 37 13.53 -1.28 12.29
C GLY A 37 14.08 0.09 12.74
N GLY A 38 13.25 1.10 12.97
CA GLY A 38 13.71 2.43 13.40
C GLY A 38 13.87 2.58 14.91
N GLY A 39 15.05 3.02 15.36
CA GLY A 39 15.29 3.43 16.76
C GLY A 39 14.63 4.77 17.11
N ASN A 40 14.30 4.99 18.39
CA ASN A 40 13.52 6.13 18.91
C ASN A 40 14.07 7.55 18.63
N ALA A 41 15.29 7.71 18.09
CA ALA A 41 15.97 9.00 18.02
C ALA A 41 15.62 9.84 16.76
N ASN A 42 15.18 9.21 15.67
CA ASN A 42 14.69 9.91 14.49
C ASN A 42 13.75 8.97 13.71
N PRO A 43 12.42 9.17 13.75
CA PRO A 43 11.49 8.22 13.15
C PRO A 43 11.66 8.20 11.62
N ASP A 44 12.08 7.05 11.10
CA ASP A 44 12.28 6.79 9.66
C ASP A 44 11.03 7.07 8.83
N LYS A 45 9.87 6.92 9.47
CA LYS A 45 8.54 7.24 8.99
C LYS A 45 7.82 8.13 9.99
N VAL A 46 7.34 9.26 9.51
CA VAL A 46 6.40 10.12 10.24
C VAL A 46 5.13 10.20 9.42
N SER A 47 4.00 9.78 10.00
CA SER A 47 2.66 9.85 9.40
C SER A 47 1.60 9.62 10.47
N THR A 48 0.37 10.00 10.14
CA THR A 48 -0.84 9.54 10.84
C THR A 48 -1.54 8.52 9.95
N ASP A 49 -1.79 7.34 10.50
CA ASP A 49 -2.28 6.17 9.76
C ASP A 49 -3.65 5.72 10.30
N ILE A 50 -4.47 5.15 9.41
CA ILE A 50 -5.62 4.30 9.75
C ILE A 50 -5.37 2.93 9.12
N SER A 51 -5.33 1.89 9.94
CA SER A 51 -5.28 0.50 9.48
C SER A 51 -6.69 0.01 9.14
N LEU A 52 -6.91 -0.40 7.90
CA LEU A 52 -8.15 -1.01 7.44
C LEU A 52 -7.98 -2.52 7.37
N VAL A 53 -8.94 -3.24 7.97
CA VAL A 53 -9.03 -4.70 7.94
C VAL A 53 -10.30 -5.08 7.17
N TRP A 54 -10.15 -5.46 5.90
CA TRP A 54 -11.29 -5.76 5.02
C TRP A 54 -12.16 -6.93 5.53
N LEU A 55 -11.58 -7.84 6.31
CA LEU A 55 -12.30 -8.95 6.93
C LEU A 55 -13.19 -8.50 8.09
N ASP A 56 -12.87 -7.37 8.74
CA ASP A 56 -13.67 -6.83 9.83
C ASP A 56 -14.97 -6.23 9.28
N ARG A 57 -16.08 -6.60 9.92
CA ARG A 57 -17.45 -6.17 9.58
C ARG A 57 -18.10 -5.39 10.72
N SER A 58 -17.37 -5.16 11.83
CA SER A 58 -17.88 -4.47 13.01
C SER A 58 -18.13 -2.98 12.77
N ASP A 59 -17.36 -2.38 11.85
CA ASP A 59 -17.51 -1.00 11.39
C ASP A 59 -17.95 -1.00 9.91
N PRO A 60 -19.25 -0.80 9.61
CA PRO A 60 -19.76 -0.86 8.25
C PRO A 60 -19.16 0.19 7.31
N GLU A 61 -18.79 1.36 7.83
CA GLU A 61 -18.24 2.45 7.04
C GLU A 61 -16.79 2.15 6.64
N ALA A 62 -15.97 1.76 7.62
CA ALA A 62 -14.60 1.34 7.36
C ALA A 62 -14.57 0.13 6.42
N HIS A 63 -15.49 -0.81 6.64
CA HIS A 63 -15.64 -1.98 5.80
C HIS A 63 -16.00 -1.62 4.34
N GLN A 64 -16.95 -0.70 4.13
CA GLN A 64 -17.34 -0.26 2.78
C GLN A 64 -16.17 0.37 2.01
N LEU A 65 -15.37 1.23 2.65
CA LEU A 65 -14.18 1.80 2.03
C LEU A 65 -13.14 0.72 1.73
N ALA A 66 -12.90 -0.19 2.69
CA ALA A 66 -11.96 -1.30 2.50
C ALA A 66 -12.36 -2.20 1.32
N ASP A 67 -13.65 -2.47 1.15
CA ASP A 67 -14.17 -3.27 0.03
C ASP A 67 -13.94 -2.60 -1.32
N ALA A 68 -14.20 -1.28 -1.40
CA ALA A 68 -13.94 -0.50 -2.60
C ALA A 68 -12.44 -0.48 -2.98
N ILE A 69 -11.55 -0.33 -1.99
CA ILE A 69 -10.09 -0.40 -2.18
C ILE A 69 -9.69 -1.80 -2.66
N MET A 70 -10.16 -2.86 -2.02
CA MET A 70 -9.86 -4.25 -2.40
C MET A 70 -10.27 -4.54 -3.84
N LEU A 71 -11.46 -4.10 -4.27
CA LEU A 71 -11.94 -4.26 -5.63
C LEU A 71 -11.05 -3.52 -6.65
N ALA A 72 -10.72 -2.26 -6.36
CA ALA A 72 -9.89 -1.43 -7.23
C ALA A 72 -8.47 -1.99 -7.40
N VAL A 73 -7.82 -2.38 -6.30
CA VAL A 73 -6.48 -2.97 -6.31
C VAL A 73 -6.50 -4.32 -7.02
N SER A 74 -7.51 -5.16 -6.77
CA SER A 74 -7.65 -6.46 -7.46
C SER A 74 -7.81 -6.30 -8.97
N GLY A 75 -8.57 -5.30 -9.42
CA GLY A 75 -8.69 -4.95 -10.84
C GLY A 75 -7.35 -4.55 -11.46
N CYS A 76 -6.59 -3.67 -10.78
CA CYS A 76 -5.27 -3.24 -11.22
C CYS A 76 -4.25 -4.39 -11.21
N LEU A 77 -4.31 -5.28 -10.21
CA LEU A 77 -3.48 -6.49 -10.13
C LEU A 77 -3.77 -7.44 -11.30
N LYS A 78 -5.04 -7.65 -11.65
CA LYS A 78 -5.41 -8.46 -12.82
C LYS A 78 -4.79 -7.89 -14.10
N GLN A 79 -4.83 -6.57 -14.28
CA GLN A 79 -4.19 -5.91 -15.43
C GLN A 79 -2.66 -6.06 -15.38
N TYR A 80 -2.05 -5.89 -14.21
CA TYR A 80 -0.60 -6.06 -14.00
C TYR A 80 -0.12 -7.45 -14.41
N LEU A 81 -0.83 -8.49 -13.98
CA LEU A 81 -0.51 -9.89 -14.25
C LEU A 81 -0.79 -10.27 -15.72
N SER A 82 -1.78 -9.66 -16.35
CA SER A 82 -2.07 -9.91 -17.78
C SER A 82 -0.89 -9.57 -18.69
N GLN A 83 -0.09 -8.57 -18.29
CA GLN A 83 1.10 -8.08 -18.99
C GLN A 83 2.39 -8.77 -18.52
N ARG A 84 2.37 -9.45 -17.38
CA ARG A 84 3.54 -10.06 -16.70
C ARG A 84 3.25 -11.51 -16.30
N ARG A 85 2.72 -12.29 -17.25
CA ARG A 85 2.18 -13.63 -17.00
C ARG A 85 3.18 -14.57 -16.33
N GLN A 86 4.48 -14.39 -16.58
CA GLN A 86 5.56 -15.18 -15.97
C GLN A 86 5.51 -15.16 -14.43
N PHE A 87 4.97 -14.10 -13.80
CA PHE A 87 4.79 -14.08 -12.35
C PHE A 87 3.97 -15.28 -11.88
N LEU A 88 2.86 -15.59 -12.56
CA LEU A 88 1.99 -16.71 -12.20
C LEU A 88 2.61 -18.08 -12.51
N GLU A 89 3.63 -18.13 -13.36
CA GLU A 89 4.33 -19.38 -13.69
C GLU A 89 5.35 -19.76 -12.60
N VAL A 90 5.93 -18.78 -11.91
CA VAL A 90 7.02 -18.98 -10.96
C VAL A 90 6.61 -18.89 -9.49
N VAL A 91 5.49 -18.24 -9.18
CA VAL A 91 5.03 -18.13 -7.78
C VAL A 91 4.36 -19.42 -7.30
N PRO A 92 4.59 -19.83 -6.05
CA PRO A 92 3.83 -20.90 -5.40
C PRO A 92 2.32 -20.76 -5.60
N GLU A 93 1.64 -21.89 -5.75
CA GLU A 93 0.17 -21.98 -5.96
C GLU A 93 -0.34 -21.26 -7.22
N ARG A 94 0.55 -20.66 -8.03
CA ARG A 94 0.23 -19.86 -9.22
C ARG A 94 -0.82 -18.78 -8.95
N SER A 95 -0.79 -18.23 -7.75
CA SER A 95 -1.82 -17.34 -7.23
C SER A 95 -1.19 -16.22 -6.42
N LEU A 96 -1.70 -15.01 -6.62
CA LEU A 96 -1.42 -13.84 -5.81
C LEU A 96 -2.75 -13.24 -5.36
N PHE A 97 -2.80 -12.70 -4.14
CA PHE A 97 -3.98 -12.03 -3.61
C PHE A 97 -3.60 -10.71 -2.94
N VAL A 98 -4.51 -9.73 -2.98
CA VAL A 98 -4.36 -8.49 -2.22
C VAL A 98 -4.53 -8.81 -0.74
N ASN A 99 -3.54 -8.46 0.09
CA ASN A 99 -3.62 -8.67 1.52
C ASN A 99 -4.80 -7.85 2.10
N PRO A 100 -5.67 -8.43 2.95
CA PRO A 100 -6.86 -7.74 3.44
C PRO A 100 -6.58 -6.73 4.55
N ILE A 101 -5.31 -6.54 4.94
CA ILE A 101 -4.86 -5.54 5.89
C ILE A 101 -3.98 -4.52 5.16
N PHE A 102 -4.42 -3.27 5.13
CA PHE A 102 -3.75 -2.17 4.43
C PHE A 102 -4.01 -0.84 5.15
N ASN A 103 -3.26 0.20 4.79
CA ASN A 103 -3.26 1.45 5.54
C ASN A 103 -3.69 2.62 4.66
N LEU A 104 -4.49 3.51 5.22
CA LEU A 104 -4.49 4.91 4.83
C LEU A 104 -3.36 5.60 5.59
N GLN A 105 -2.56 6.39 4.89
CA GLN A 105 -1.45 7.12 5.47
C GLN A 105 -1.53 8.58 5.05
N HIS A 106 -1.62 9.46 6.05
CA HIS A 106 -1.56 10.89 5.87
C HIS A 106 -0.21 11.42 6.34
N TYR A 107 0.39 12.25 5.50
CA TYR A 107 1.64 12.91 5.74
C TYR A 107 1.38 14.41 5.73
N GLU A 108 1.62 15.07 6.85
CA GLU A 108 1.67 16.53 6.88
C GLU A 108 2.87 17.06 6.08
N ALA A 109 2.89 18.37 5.86
CA ALA A 109 4.03 19.03 5.23
C ALA A 109 5.34 18.69 5.99
N GLY A 110 6.34 18.18 5.26
CA GLY A 110 7.61 17.74 5.84
C GLY A 110 7.63 16.31 6.38
N GLU A 111 6.49 15.60 6.40
CA GLU A 111 6.38 14.21 6.84
C GLU A 111 6.53 13.21 5.69
N GLY A 112 6.82 11.95 6.00
CA GLY A 112 7.11 10.93 4.99
C GLY A 112 7.81 9.69 5.54
N PHE A 113 7.84 8.62 4.74
CA PHE A 113 8.79 7.53 4.90
C PHE A 113 10.05 7.82 4.08
N LYS A 114 11.03 8.46 4.73
CA LYS A 114 12.16 9.12 4.05
C LYS A 114 13.33 8.19 3.75
N ASN A 115 13.44 7.09 4.50
CA ASN A 115 14.54 6.16 4.33
C ASN A 115 14.28 5.21 3.18
N TRP A 116 15.37 4.79 2.54
CA TRP A 116 15.36 3.70 1.58
C TRP A 116 14.99 2.40 2.29
N HIS A 117 13.92 1.75 1.84
CA HIS A 117 13.43 0.49 2.38
C HIS A 117 12.87 -0.40 1.28
N CYS A 118 12.55 -1.64 1.62
CA CYS A 118 11.67 -2.49 0.84
C CYS A 118 10.60 -3.07 1.77
N ASP A 119 9.52 -3.55 1.18
CA ASP A 119 8.34 -4.01 1.92
C ASP A 119 8.45 -5.47 2.34
N TRP A 120 9.46 -6.19 1.90
CA TRP A 120 9.73 -7.56 2.33
C TRP A 120 10.56 -7.60 3.61
N THR A 121 10.10 -8.36 4.61
CA THR A 121 10.81 -8.61 5.88
C THR A 121 10.55 -10.04 6.37
N THR A 122 11.24 -10.44 7.45
CA THR A 122 11.02 -11.73 8.13
C THR A 122 10.18 -11.59 9.40
N SER A 123 9.46 -10.48 9.60
CA SER A 123 8.62 -10.31 10.80
C SER A 123 7.41 -11.24 10.76
N GLU A 124 7.03 -11.74 11.94
CA GLU A 124 5.86 -12.60 12.13
C GLU A 124 4.67 -11.74 12.58
N ASP A 125 4.09 -10.99 11.64
CA ASP A 125 2.88 -10.21 11.87
C ASP A 125 1.72 -10.69 10.97
N ALA A 126 0.50 -10.20 11.25
CA ALA A 126 -0.73 -10.63 10.59
C ALA A 126 -0.75 -10.41 9.07
N THR A 127 0.15 -9.58 8.53
CA THR A 127 0.23 -9.30 7.09
C THR A 127 1.11 -10.31 6.33
N GLU A 128 1.72 -11.26 7.03
CA GLU A 128 2.68 -12.26 6.51
C GLU A 128 3.76 -11.64 5.59
N PRO A 129 4.62 -10.73 6.06
CA PRO A 129 5.59 -10.00 5.24
C PRO A 129 6.51 -10.85 4.37
N ILE A 130 6.85 -12.04 4.87
CA ILE A 130 7.67 -13.03 4.15
C ILE A 130 7.03 -13.47 2.81
N LYS A 131 5.70 -13.34 2.67
CA LYS A 131 4.93 -13.73 1.49
C LYS A 131 4.63 -12.58 0.54
N ARG A 132 5.06 -11.35 0.85
CA ARG A 132 4.83 -10.17 0.00
C ARG A 132 5.62 -10.32 -1.30
N VAL A 133 4.91 -10.34 -2.43
CA VAL A 133 5.51 -10.38 -3.78
C VAL A 133 5.47 -8.99 -4.41
N LEU A 134 4.33 -8.30 -4.29
CA LEU A 134 4.15 -6.94 -4.78
C LEU A 134 3.64 -6.04 -3.64
N ALA A 135 3.86 -4.75 -3.80
CA ALA A 135 3.24 -3.68 -3.03
C ALA A 135 2.43 -2.79 -3.98
N TRP A 136 1.47 -2.06 -3.43
CA TRP A 136 0.66 -1.12 -4.18
C TRP A 136 0.47 0.18 -3.40
N ILE A 137 0.36 1.29 -4.13
CA ILE A 137 0.10 2.62 -3.57
C ILE A 137 -0.95 3.32 -4.45
N LEU A 138 -2.07 3.70 -3.87
CA LEU A 138 -3.02 4.66 -4.45
C LEU A 138 -2.70 6.05 -3.92
N TYR A 139 -2.33 6.97 -4.80
CA TYR A 139 -2.16 8.39 -4.46
C TYR A 139 -3.52 9.09 -4.47
N CYS A 140 -3.96 9.59 -3.31
CA CYS A 140 -5.30 10.12 -3.14
C CYS A 140 -5.42 11.60 -3.54
N ASN A 141 -4.32 12.36 -3.51
CA ASN A 141 -4.27 13.76 -3.94
C ASN A 141 -3.04 14.05 -4.80
N ASP A 142 -3.11 15.12 -5.59
CA ASP A 142 -1.97 15.67 -6.33
C ASP A 142 -1.04 16.40 -5.35
N VAL A 143 0.25 16.08 -5.40
CA VAL A 143 1.27 16.72 -4.57
C VAL A 143 2.53 16.96 -5.41
N ASP A 144 2.88 18.23 -5.55
CA ASP A 144 3.98 18.65 -6.40
C ASP A 144 5.31 18.13 -5.86
N LYS A 145 6.14 17.59 -6.77
CA LYS A 145 7.48 17.05 -6.47
C LYS A 145 7.50 15.96 -5.39
N ALA A 146 6.36 15.36 -5.07
CA ALA A 146 6.24 14.23 -4.15
C ALA A 146 6.03 12.91 -4.92
N GLY A 147 5.70 11.83 -4.21
CA GLY A 147 5.51 10.48 -4.76
C GLY A 147 6.48 9.48 -4.18
N THR A 148 6.88 8.48 -4.98
CA THR A 148 7.76 7.38 -4.56
C THR A 148 8.93 7.23 -5.51
N GLU A 149 10.15 7.29 -4.96
CA GLU A 149 11.39 7.06 -5.69
C GLU A 149 11.86 5.62 -5.55
N PHE A 150 12.43 5.07 -6.63
CA PHE A 150 12.99 3.72 -6.69
C PHE A 150 14.49 3.80 -7.01
N LEU A 151 15.31 3.34 -6.06
CA LEU A 151 16.76 3.57 -6.04
C LEU A 151 17.45 2.97 -7.27
N TRP A 152 17.27 1.66 -7.48
CA TRP A 152 17.99 0.92 -8.52
C TRP A 152 17.39 1.10 -9.92
N GLN A 153 16.09 1.38 -9.98
CA GLN A 153 15.39 1.61 -11.24
C GLN A 153 15.63 3.02 -11.79
N GLN A 154 16.21 3.93 -11.00
CA GLN A 154 16.34 5.35 -11.33
C GLN A 154 15.01 5.94 -11.81
N HIS A 155 13.95 5.53 -11.13
CA HIS A 155 12.58 5.81 -11.53
C HIS A 155 11.82 6.47 -10.37
N HIS A 156 10.86 7.30 -10.71
CA HIS A 156 10.03 8.02 -9.77
C HIS A 156 8.59 7.98 -10.26
N VAL A 157 7.68 7.61 -9.36
CA VAL A 157 6.25 7.68 -9.58
C VAL A 157 5.72 8.90 -8.84
N GLU A 158 5.16 9.86 -9.58
CA GLU A 158 4.60 11.10 -9.04
C GLU A 158 3.35 10.84 -8.17
N ALA A 159 3.14 11.68 -7.15
CA ALA A 159 1.91 11.68 -6.37
C ALA A 159 0.83 12.44 -7.14
N VAL A 160 0.09 11.71 -7.98
CA VAL A 160 -0.97 12.25 -8.82
C VAL A 160 -2.30 11.63 -8.40
N ARG A 161 -3.35 12.43 -8.22
CA ARG A 161 -4.66 11.97 -7.77
C ARG A 161 -5.20 10.85 -8.66
N GLY A 162 -5.58 9.75 -8.01
CA GLY A 162 -6.12 8.55 -8.65
C GLY A 162 -5.07 7.67 -9.32
N GLN A 163 -3.77 7.92 -9.11
CA GLN A 163 -2.71 7.07 -9.62
C GLN A 163 -2.49 5.86 -8.69
N MET A 164 -2.68 4.66 -9.20
CA MET A 164 -2.37 3.38 -8.56
C MET A 164 -1.02 2.88 -9.08
N ALA A 165 -0.01 2.79 -8.21
CA ALA A 165 1.26 2.15 -8.50
C ALA A 165 1.25 0.70 -8.01
N ILE A 166 1.79 -0.23 -8.80
CA ILE A 166 2.08 -1.61 -8.39
C ILE A 166 3.53 -1.93 -8.74
N PHE A 167 4.27 -2.47 -7.77
CA PHE A 167 5.70 -2.78 -7.93
C PHE A 167 6.12 -3.94 -7.01
N PRO A 168 7.24 -4.64 -7.29
CA PRO A 168 7.71 -5.71 -6.41
C PRO A 168 8.08 -5.24 -5.01
N ALA A 169 7.73 -6.03 -3.99
CA ALA A 169 7.97 -5.69 -2.58
C ALA A 169 9.41 -5.98 -2.10
N GLY A 170 10.18 -6.76 -2.87
CA GLY A 170 11.50 -7.24 -2.48
C GLY A 170 12.64 -6.21 -2.62
N MET A 171 13.82 -6.58 -2.12
CA MET A 171 15.04 -5.75 -2.10
C MET A 171 15.50 -5.22 -3.47
N SER A 172 15.03 -5.81 -4.58
CA SER A 172 15.32 -5.29 -5.91
C SER A 172 14.63 -3.95 -6.19
N HIS A 173 13.61 -3.59 -5.43
CA HIS A 173 12.81 -2.36 -5.56
C HIS A 173 12.85 -1.55 -4.27
N VAL A 174 14.07 -1.34 -3.77
CA VAL A 174 14.30 -0.38 -2.68
C VAL A 174 13.76 0.99 -3.09
N HIS A 175 12.89 1.53 -2.25
CA HIS A 175 12.14 2.74 -2.51
C HIS A 175 12.00 3.61 -1.28
N ARG A 176 11.55 4.85 -1.46
CA ARG A 176 11.22 5.81 -0.40
C ARG A 176 10.18 6.81 -0.87
N GLY A 177 9.51 7.47 0.07
CA GLY A 177 8.63 8.59 -0.23
C GLY A 177 9.41 9.89 -0.49
N ARG A 178 9.13 10.58 -1.59
CA ARG A 178 9.46 12.01 -1.72
C ARG A 178 8.53 12.82 -0.84
N VAL A 179 9.11 13.78 -0.13
CA VAL A 179 8.44 14.63 0.86
C VAL A 179 8.27 16.03 0.29
N SER A 180 7.04 16.53 0.30
CA SER A 180 6.78 17.95 0.08
C SER A 180 6.93 18.69 1.42
N GLN A 181 7.59 19.85 1.40
CA GLN A 181 7.71 20.71 2.58
C GLN A 181 6.52 21.66 2.75
N GLU A 182 5.59 21.68 1.79
CA GLU A 182 4.54 22.70 1.70
C GLU A 182 3.13 22.08 1.64
N GLN A 183 3.02 20.82 1.21
CA GLN A 183 1.74 20.16 0.93
C GLN A 183 1.64 18.85 1.70
N CYS A 184 0.43 18.55 2.16
CA CYS A 184 0.10 17.25 2.73
C CYS A 184 -0.11 16.19 1.63
N LYS A 185 0.12 14.93 1.97
CA LYS A 185 -0.01 13.79 1.06
C LYS A 185 -0.80 12.69 1.75
N THR A 186 -1.85 12.21 1.09
CA THR A 186 -2.61 11.04 1.53
C THR A 186 -2.47 9.91 0.53
N ILE A 187 -2.21 8.70 1.02
CA ILE A 187 -2.19 7.49 0.20
C ILE A 187 -2.98 6.37 0.86
N ALA A 188 -3.53 5.47 0.05
CA ALA A 188 -3.85 4.11 0.50
C ALA A 188 -2.73 3.18 0.02
N THR A 189 -2.23 2.30 0.89
CA THR A 189 -1.11 1.42 0.56
C THR A 189 -1.21 0.08 1.26
N GLY A 190 -0.74 -0.96 0.59
CA GLY A 190 -0.74 -2.31 1.12
C GLY A 190 0.06 -3.26 0.25
N TRP A 191 -0.14 -4.55 0.49
CA TRP A 191 0.69 -5.60 -0.10
C TRP A 191 -0.14 -6.64 -0.85
N ILE A 192 0.53 -7.37 -1.73
CA ILE A 192 0.00 -8.49 -2.48
C ILE A 192 0.89 -9.70 -2.17
N ASN A 193 0.27 -10.71 -1.57
CA ASN A 193 0.96 -11.89 -1.10
C ASN A 193 0.80 -13.03 -2.10
N VAL A 194 1.79 -13.93 -2.10
CA VAL A 194 1.65 -15.23 -2.77
C VAL A 194 0.70 -16.14 -2.01
N GLY A 195 -0.06 -16.92 -2.78
CA GLY A 195 -0.96 -17.96 -2.29
C GLY A 195 -2.42 -17.64 -2.53
N LYS A 196 -3.31 -18.27 -1.75
CA LYS A 196 -4.75 -18.06 -1.79
C LYS A 196 -5.25 -17.28 -0.57
N LEU A 197 -6.20 -16.38 -0.79
CA LEU A 197 -6.82 -15.57 0.25
C LEU A 197 -7.51 -16.44 1.30
N GLU A 198 -8.20 -17.50 0.89
CA GLU A 198 -8.91 -18.41 1.80
C GLU A 198 -7.94 -19.08 2.77
N ALA A 199 -6.80 -19.56 2.25
CA ALA A 199 -5.76 -20.16 3.07
C ALA A 199 -5.10 -19.15 4.03
N TYR A 200 -4.98 -17.89 3.62
CA TYR A 200 -4.55 -16.80 4.50
C TYR A 200 -5.56 -16.58 5.64
N VAL A 201 -6.85 -16.48 5.33
CA VAL A 201 -7.91 -16.29 6.33
C VAL A 201 -7.93 -17.45 7.32
N GLU A 202 -7.80 -18.69 6.86
CA GLU A 202 -7.72 -19.87 7.74
C GLU A 202 -6.51 -19.84 8.68
N ARG A 203 -5.36 -19.32 8.25
CA ARG A 203 -4.18 -19.15 9.11
C ARG A 203 -4.39 -18.05 10.12
N LEU A 204 -4.93 -16.90 9.69
CA LEU A 204 -5.21 -15.77 10.56
C LEU A 204 -6.17 -16.17 11.69
N ALA A 205 -7.22 -16.93 11.39
CA ALA A 205 -8.17 -17.42 12.38
C ALA A 205 -7.58 -18.40 13.41
N LYS A 206 -6.45 -19.06 13.09
CA LYS A 206 -5.74 -19.97 14.02
C LYS A 206 -4.71 -19.25 14.88
N SER A 207 -4.35 -18.01 14.54
CA SER A 207 -3.38 -17.18 15.25
C SER A 207 -4.01 -16.25 16.28
N VAL A 208 -5.35 -16.25 16.38
CA VAL A 208 -6.16 -15.49 17.36
C VAL A 208 -6.61 -16.40 18.49
#